data_AF-A0A7Y6GLA4-F1
#
_entry.id   AF-A0A7Y6GLA4-F1
#
_cell.length_a   1.000
_cell.length_b   1.000
_cell.length_c   1.000
_cell.angle_alpha   90.00
_cell.angle_beta   90.00
_cell.angle_gamma   90.00
#
_symmetry.space_group_name_H-M   'P 1'
#
loop_
_entity.id
_entity.type
_entity.pdbx_description
1 polymer ?
#
loop_
_entity_poly.entity_id
_entity_poly.type
_entity_poly.pdbx_seq_one_letter_code
_entity_poly.pdbx_strand_id
1 'polypeptide(L)'
;TEKYGADKVAMIGTYGKIKAKNAIKDSARVLGYPYAMGDRLTKAMPADVLGKGIDLDGITNPSHPRYSEAGEIRAMYENEPDVKKVIDTAKGVEGLVRQMGVHAAGVIMSSEPIVDHAPIWVRHTDGVTITQWDYPQCESLGLLKMDFLGLRNLTIMDDAVKMVKANKGIELDLLALPLDDPKTFELLQRGDTLGVFQFDGGPMRSLLRLMKPDNFEDISAVSALYRPGPMGMDSHTNYALRKNKLQEITPIHPELEEPLEEVLAVTYGLIVYQEQVQKAAQIIAGYSLGEADILRRVMGKKKP
;
A
#
# COMPACT_ATOMS: atom_id res chain seq x y z
N THR A 1 15.03 1.88 -23.62
CA THR A 1 15.07 1.17 -24.92
C THR A 1 16.31 1.55 -25.71
N GLU A 2 16.61 2.83 -25.97
CA GLU A 2 17.82 3.25 -26.72
C GLU A 2 19.13 2.67 -26.17
N LYS A 3 19.34 2.74 -24.85
CA LYS A 3 20.58 2.25 -24.21
C LYS A 3 20.75 0.73 -24.22
N TYR A 4 19.66 -0.04 -24.17
CA TYR A 4 19.71 -1.49 -23.92
C TYR A 4 19.16 -2.34 -25.09
N GLY A 5 18.64 -1.72 -26.14
CA GLY A 5 17.91 -2.39 -27.23
C GLY A 5 16.40 -2.33 -27.04
N ALA A 6 15.66 -2.08 -28.12
CA ALA A 6 14.19 -2.03 -28.10
C ALA A 6 13.55 -3.43 -28.03
N ASP A 7 14.27 -4.45 -28.49
CA ASP A 7 13.95 -5.88 -28.44
C ASP A 7 14.24 -6.52 -27.07
N LYS A 8 15.03 -5.84 -26.23
CA LYS A 8 15.50 -6.32 -24.92
C LYS A 8 14.83 -5.64 -23.74
N VAL A 9 13.90 -4.73 -23.99
CA VAL A 9 13.16 -3.97 -22.97
C VAL A 9 11.68 -3.99 -23.30
N ALA A 10 10.85 -4.43 -22.35
CA ALA A 10 9.40 -4.47 -22.50
C ALA A 10 8.70 -3.98 -21.23
N MET A 11 7.54 -3.35 -21.40
CA MET A 11 6.65 -3.09 -20.27
C MET A 11 6.03 -4.39 -19.76
N ILE A 12 5.64 -4.44 -18.49
CA ILE A 12 4.99 -5.63 -17.94
C ILE A 12 3.51 -5.66 -18.28
N GLY A 13 3.01 -6.79 -18.78
CA GLY A 13 1.58 -7.04 -18.93
C GLY A 13 0.87 -7.21 -17.59
N THR A 14 -0.35 -6.70 -17.50
CA THR A 14 -1.22 -6.92 -16.33
C THR A 14 -2.58 -7.43 -16.77
N TYR A 15 -3.26 -8.16 -15.89
CA TYR A 15 -4.55 -8.77 -16.20
C TYR A 15 -5.65 -8.20 -15.33
N GLY A 16 -6.52 -7.40 -15.95
CA GLY A 16 -7.68 -6.82 -15.28
C GLY A 16 -8.74 -7.88 -15.01
N LYS A 17 -8.83 -8.35 -13.76
CA LYS A 17 -9.88 -9.28 -13.32
C LYS A 17 -11.20 -8.55 -13.05
N ILE A 18 -12.32 -9.20 -13.35
CA ILE A 18 -13.66 -8.72 -13.01
C ILE A 18 -13.83 -8.78 -11.49
N LYS A 19 -14.02 -7.63 -10.84
CA LYS A 19 -14.28 -7.52 -9.39
C LYS A 19 -15.78 -7.54 -9.10
N ALA A 20 -16.19 -7.96 -7.90
CA ALA A 20 -17.58 -8.04 -7.43
C ALA A 20 -18.52 -6.95 -7.98
N LYS A 21 -18.23 -5.66 -7.75
CA LYS A 21 -19.10 -4.55 -8.21
C LYS A 21 -19.24 -4.50 -9.74
N ASN A 22 -18.18 -4.77 -10.49
CA ASN A 22 -18.23 -4.84 -11.95
C ASN A 22 -18.93 -6.11 -12.44
N ALA A 23 -18.76 -7.24 -11.74
CA ALA A 23 -19.47 -8.48 -12.02
C ALA A 23 -20.99 -8.29 -11.88
N ILE A 24 -21.44 -7.60 -10.83
CA ILE A 24 -22.86 -7.24 -10.63
C ILE A 24 -23.37 -6.35 -11.77
N LYS A 25 -22.65 -5.26 -12.08
CA LYS A 25 -23.06 -4.31 -13.13
C LYS A 25 -23.13 -4.96 -14.52
N ASP A 26 -22.18 -5.82 -14.85
CA ASP A 26 -22.16 -6.53 -16.13
C ASP A 26 -23.26 -7.59 -16.20
N SER A 27 -23.48 -8.34 -15.11
CA SER A 27 -24.54 -9.36 -15.06
C SER A 27 -25.91 -8.72 -15.19
N ALA A 28 -26.17 -7.61 -14.49
CA ALA A 28 -27.41 -6.85 -14.63
C ALA A 28 -27.63 -6.39 -16.08
N ARG A 29 -26.58 -5.89 -16.74
CA ARG A 29 -26.64 -5.44 -18.14
C ARG A 29 -26.93 -6.60 -19.11
N VAL A 30 -26.24 -7.73 -18.98
CA VAL A 30 -26.40 -8.90 -19.86
C VAL A 30 -27.79 -9.53 -19.70
N LEU A 31 -28.35 -9.50 -18.48
CA LEU A 31 -29.70 -9.99 -18.21
C LEU A 31 -30.81 -9.02 -18.64
N GLY A 32 -30.47 -7.85 -19.20
CA GLY A 32 -31.43 -6.88 -19.72
C GLY A 32 -32.06 -5.97 -18.65
N TYR A 33 -31.53 -5.94 -17.43
CA TYR A 33 -32.04 -5.03 -16.39
C TYR A 33 -31.58 -3.58 -16.62
N PRO A 34 -32.36 -2.58 -16.16
CA PRO A 34 -31.95 -1.17 -16.20
C PRO A 34 -30.66 -0.92 -15.41
N TYR A 35 -29.90 0.11 -15.80
CA TYR A 35 -28.68 0.53 -15.10
C TYR A 35 -28.88 0.72 -13.58
N ALA A 36 -30.07 1.21 -13.19
CA ALA A 36 -30.46 1.42 -11.81
C ALA A 36 -30.36 0.15 -10.95
N MET A 37 -30.59 -1.04 -11.52
CA MET A 37 -30.46 -2.32 -10.81
C MET A 37 -29.01 -2.52 -10.36
N GLY A 38 -28.06 -2.44 -11.30
CA GLY A 38 -26.63 -2.59 -10.99
C GLY A 38 -26.12 -1.53 -10.01
N ASP A 39 -26.53 -0.27 -10.19
CA ASP A 39 -26.13 0.81 -9.28
C ASP A 39 -26.66 0.60 -7.86
N ARG A 40 -27.95 0.26 -7.69
CA ARG A 40 -28.59 -0.04 -6.40
C ARG A 40 -27.85 -1.16 -5.67
N LEU A 41 -27.58 -2.26 -6.34
CA LEU A 41 -26.89 -3.41 -5.75
C LEU A 41 -25.44 -3.07 -5.36
N THR A 42 -24.71 -2.33 -6.20
CA THR A 42 -23.31 -1.97 -5.86
C THR A 42 -23.19 -0.97 -4.71
N LYS A 43 -24.24 -0.19 -4.43
CA LYS A 43 -24.31 0.72 -3.27
C LYS A 43 -24.63 -0.01 -1.96
N ALA A 44 -25.43 -1.07 -2.02
CA ALA A 44 -25.72 -1.94 -0.88
C ALA A 44 -24.54 -2.84 -0.47
N MET A 45 -23.47 -2.88 -1.28
CA MET A 45 -22.24 -3.61 -0.95
C MET A 45 -21.43 -2.88 0.12
N PRO A 46 -20.80 -3.61 1.05
CA PRO A 46 -19.90 -3.03 2.04
C PRO A 46 -18.81 -2.13 1.43
N ALA A 47 -18.35 -1.15 2.19
CA ALA A 47 -17.21 -0.32 1.81
C ALA A 47 -15.95 -1.17 1.66
N ASP A 48 -15.03 -0.74 0.79
CA ASP A 48 -13.78 -1.45 0.58
C ASP A 48 -12.85 -1.27 1.80
N VAL A 49 -12.23 -2.35 2.25
CA VAL A 49 -11.20 -2.30 3.31
C VAL A 49 -9.85 -2.39 2.63
N LEU A 50 -9.01 -1.36 2.79
CA LEU A 50 -7.68 -1.28 2.16
C LEU A 50 -7.73 -1.50 0.63
N GLY A 51 -8.76 -0.92 -0.02
CA GLY A 51 -8.95 -1.03 -1.46
C GLY A 51 -9.43 -2.41 -1.93
N LYS A 52 -9.87 -3.28 -1.02
CA LYS A 52 -10.47 -4.59 -1.33
C LYS A 52 -11.93 -4.62 -0.88
N GLY A 53 -12.83 -4.71 -1.85
CA GLY A 53 -14.24 -5.03 -1.62
C GLY A 53 -14.41 -6.49 -1.14
N ILE A 54 -15.59 -6.79 -0.62
CA ILE A 54 -16.02 -8.17 -0.39
C ILE A 54 -16.21 -8.88 -1.75
N ASP A 55 -15.84 -10.15 -1.83
CA ASP A 55 -16.17 -11.01 -2.97
C ASP A 55 -17.66 -11.40 -2.94
N LEU A 56 -18.18 -11.93 -4.05
CA LEU A 56 -19.61 -12.25 -4.11
C LEU A 56 -19.97 -13.49 -3.29
N ASP A 57 -19.02 -14.41 -3.07
CA ASP A 57 -19.25 -15.55 -2.18
C ASP A 57 -19.43 -15.11 -0.72
N GLY A 58 -18.68 -14.10 -0.28
CA GLY A 58 -18.77 -13.54 1.06
C GLY A 58 -20.13 -12.93 1.42
N ILE A 59 -21.00 -12.64 0.43
CA ILE A 59 -22.38 -12.19 0.68
C ILE A 59 -23.20 -13.32 1.34
N THR A 60 -23.00 -14.56 0.89
CA THR A 60 -23.83 -15.71 1.27
C THR A 60 -23.13 -16.70 2.20
N ASN A 61 -21.81 -16.66 2.29
CA ASN A 61 -21.01 -17.62 3.06
C ASN A 61 -20.85 -17.19 4.54
N PRO A 62 -21.47 -17.86 5.53
CA PRO A 62 -21.40 -17.46 6.94
C PRO A 62 -20.01 -17.54 7.55
N SER A 63 -19.12 -18.37 6.97
CA SER A 63 -17.72 -18.49 7.41
C SER A 63 -16.83 -17.39 6.86
N HIS A 64 -17.34 -16.52 5.97
CA HIS A 64 -16.56 -15.43 5.40
C HIS A 64 -16.32 -14.33 6.46
N PRO A 65 -15.07 -13.82 6.64
CA PRO A 65 -14.76 -12.85 7.68
C PRO A 65 -15.60 -11.57 7.65
N ARG A 66 -16.08 -11.20 6.46
CA ARG A 66 -16.87 -9.98 6.22
C ARG A 66 -18.36 -10.24 6.02
N TYR A 67 -18.84 -11.45 6.34
CA TYR A 67 -20.24 -11.83 6.18
C TYR A 67 -21.20 -10.91 6.96
N SER A 68 -20.81 -10.47 8.16
CA SER A 68 -21.60 -9.58 9.01
C SER A 68 -21.84 -8.21 8.37
N GLU A 69 -20.91 -7.73 7.55
CA GLU A 69 -20.98 -6.42 6.91
C GLU A 69 -21.97 -6.40 5.73
N ALA A 70 -22.20 -7.55 5.07
CA ALA A 70 -22.99 -7.67 3.84
C ALA A 70 -24.50 -7.83 4.06
N GLY A 71 -25.03 -7.40 5.22
CA GLY A 71 -26.42 -7.64 5.60
C GLY A 71 -27.46 -7.06 4.64
N GLU A 72 -27.24 -5.83 4.17
CA GLU A 72 -28.18 -5.15 3.25
C GLU A 72 -28.29 -5.87 1.91
N ILE A 73 -27.16 -6.09 1.23
CA ILE A 73 -27.14 -6.81 -0.06
C ILE A 73 -27.60 -8.26 0.07
N ARG A 74 -27.30 -8.92 1.21
CA ARG A 74 -27.80 -10.28 1.49
C ARG A 74 -29.32 -10.31 1.63
N ALA A 75 -29.91 -9.34 2.33
CA ALA A 75 -31.36 -9.24 2.45
C ALA A 75 -32.02 -9.03 1.08
N MET A 76 -31.42 -8.22 0.18
CA MET A 76 -31.91 -8.10 -1.20
C MET A 76 -31.79 -9.43 -1.97
N TYR A 77 -30.67 -10.14 -1.82
CA TYR A 77 -30.45 -11.45 -2.43
C TYR A 77 -31.47 -12.52 -1.97
N GLU A 78 -31.86 -12.50 -0.70
CA GLU A 78 -32.81 -13.47 -0.12
C GLU A 78 -34.26 -13.17 -0.48
N ASN A 79 -34.64 -11.89 -0.59
CA ASN A 79 -36.03 -11.48 -0.75
C ASN A 79 -36.43 -11.11 -2.18
N GLU A 80 -35.49 -10.77 -3.07
CA GLU A 80 -35.79 -10.31 -4.43
C GLU A 80 -35.28 -11.33 -5.48
N PRO A 81 -36.18 -12.02 -6.21
CA PRO A 81 -35.79 -13.04 -7.20
C PRO A 81 -34.88 -12.52 -8.32
N ASP A 82 -35.10 -11.29 -8.78
CA ASP A 82 -34.28 -10.65 -9.81
C ASP A 82 -32.86 -10.36 -9.31
N VAL A 83 -32.72 -9.93 -8.04
CA VAL A 83 -31.41 -9.68 -7.42
C VAL A 83 -30.63 -10.98 -7.28
N LYS A 84 -31.31 -12.05 -6.84
CA LYS A 84 -30.71 -13.39 -6.77
C LYS A 84 -30.15 -13.81 -8.13
N LYS A 85 -30.95 -13.66 -9.20
CA LYS A 85 -30.51 -14.00 -10.57
C LYS A 85 -29.28 -13.20 -11.01
N VAL A 86 -29.25 -11.90 -10.71
CA VAL A 86 -28.09 -11.03 -11.03
C VAL A 86 -26.85 -11.47 -10.26
N ILE A 87 -26.95 -11.72 -8.95
CA ILE A 87 -25.81 -12.09 -8.10
C ILE A 87 -25.29 -13.49 -8.45
N ASP A 88 -26.17 -14.46 -8.70
CA ASP A 88 -25.77 -15.81 -9.10
C ASP A 88 -25.03 -15.80 -10.45
N THR A 89 -25.51 -14.99 -11.39
CA THR A 89 -24.82 -14.77 -12.66
C THR A 89 -23.46 -14.09 -12.45
N ALA A 90 -23.41 -13.09 -11.55
CA ALA A 90 -22.19 -12.36 -11.24
C ALA A 90 -21.11 -13.24 -10.59
N LYS A 91 -21.49 -14.20 -9.73
CA LYS A 91 -20.57 -15.18 -9.14
C LYS A 91 -19.87 -16.03 -10.20
N GLY A 92 -20.54 -16.34 -11.32
CA GLY A 92 -19.94 -17.09 -12.42
C GLY A 92 -18.90 -16.33 -13.25
N VAL A 93 -18.91 -14.99 -13.20
CA VAL A 93 -18.00 -14.14 -13.98
C VAL A 93 -16.97 -13.40 -13.13
N GLU A 94 -17.16 -13.33 -11.81
CA GLU A 94 -16.18 -12.76 -10.90
C GLU A 94 -14.83 -13.50 -11.00
N GLY A 95 -13.74 -12.73 -11.00
CA GLY A 95 -12.39 -13.27 -11.05
C GLY A 95 -11.89 -13.61 -12.45
N LEU A 96 -12.76 -13.71 -13.45
CA LEU A 96 -12.35 -13.89 -14.85
C LEU A 96 -11.53 -12.69 -15.34
N VAL A 97 -10.64 -12.95 -16.30
CA VAL A 97 -9.82 -11.91 -16.94
C VAL A 97 -10.67 -11.19 -18.00
N ARG A 98 -10.80 -9.87 -17.88
CA ARG A 98 -11.55 -9.03 -18.83
C ARG A 98 -10.67 -8.51 -19.95
N GLN A 99 -9.49 -7.98 -19.59
CA GLN A 99 -8.63 -7.26 -20.51
C GLN A 99 -7.19 -7.31 -20.04
N MET A 100 -6.28 -7.17 -21.01
CA MET A 100 -4.88 -6.97 -20.74
C MET A 100 -4.60 -5.47 -20.60
N GLY A 101 -3.82 -5.13 -19.59
CA GLY A 101 -3.31 -3.78 -19.32
C GLY A 101 -1.79 -3.77 -19.29
N VAL A 102 -1.23 -2.62 -18.93
CA VAL A 102 0.21 -2.42 -18.77
C VAL A 102 0.49 -2.01 -17.33
N HIS A 103 1.51 -2.61 -16.71
CA HIS A 103 1.93 -2.28 -15.36
C HIS A 103 2.34 -0.81 -15.29
N ALA A 104 1.88 -0.09 -14.25
CA ALA A 104 2.06 1.35 -14.15
C ALA A 104 3.53 1.78 -14.04
N ALA A 105 4.40 0.91 -13.54
CA ALA A 105 5.82 1.19 -13.30
C ALA A 105 6.77 0.14 -13.91
N GLY A 106 6.26 -1.05 -14.20
CA GLY A 106 7.09 -2.25 -14.27
C GLY A 106 7.65 -2.44 -15.66
N VAL A 107 8.96 -2.63 -15.74
CA VAL A 107 9.71 -2.88 -16.96
C VAL A 107 10.53 -4.15 -16.79
N ILE A 108 10.48 -5.01 -17.81
CA ILE A 108 11.36 -6.16 -17.96
C ILE A 108 12.51 -5.79 -18.88
N MET A 109 13.71 -6.22 -18.48
CA MET A 109 14.96 -6.05 -19.19
C MET A 109 15.67 -7.40 -19.32
N SER A 110 16.34 -7.62 -20.44
CA SER A 110 17.06 -8.86 -20.73
C SER A 110 18.41 -8.57 -21.40
N SER A 111 19.37 -9.50 -21.29
CA SER A 111 20.62 -9.48 -22.07
C SER A 111 20.41 -9.95 -23.52
N GLU A 112 19.40 -10.77 -23.75
CA GLU A 112 18.97 -11.35 -25.03
C GLU A 112 17.59 -10.79 -25.45
N PRO A 113 17.16 -10.91 -26.72
CA PRO A 113 15.83 -10.51 -27.13
C PRO A 113 14.74 -11.13 -26.24
N ILE A 114 13.80 -10.32 -25.74
CA ILE A 114 12.77 -10.80 -24.79
C ILE A 114 11.90 -11.90 -25.41
N VAL A 115 11.71 -11.86 -26.73
CA VAL A 115 10.94 -12.87 -27.49
C VAL A 115 11.47 -14.28 -27.36
N ASP A 116 12.76 -14.45 -27.06
CA ASP A 116 13.40 -15.76 -26.91
C ASP A 116 13.06 -16.40 -25.55
N HIS A 117 12.54 -15.62 -24.60
CA HIS A 117 12.26 -16.07 -23.24
C HIS A 117 10.79 -15.91 -22.83
N ALA A 118 10.08 -14.91 -23.36
CA ALA A 118 8.71 -14.61 -22.99
C ALA A 118 7.88 -14.14 -24.20
N PRO A 119 6.61 -14.57 -24.32
CA PRO A 119 5.71 -14.05 -25.33
C PRO A 119 5.47 -12.55 -25.11
N ILE A 120 5.55 -11.78 -26.19
CA ILE A 120 5.31 -10.34 -26.19
C ILE A 120 4.05 -9.98 -26.98
N TRP A 121 3.53 -8.80 -26.71
CA TRP A 121 2.50 -8.14 -27.49
C TRP A 121 2.95 -6.70 -27.75
N VAL A 122 2.79 -6.24 -28.99
CA VAL A 122 2.99 -4.84 -29.35
C VAL A 122 1.64 -4.17 -29.41
N ARG A 123 1.43 -3.16 -28.57
CA ARG A 123 0.16 -2.45 -28.53
C ARG A 123 0.01 -1.57 -29.78
N HIS A 124 -1.03 -1.83 -30.57
CA HIS A 124 -1.28 -1.15 -31.84
C HIS A 124 -1.42 0.37 -31.75
N THR A 125 -1.82 0.92 -30.60
CA THR A 125 -2.09 2.36 -30.45
C THR A 125 -0.82 3.20 -30.38
N ASP A 126 0.27 2.69 -29.81
CA ASP A 126 1.48 3.45 -29.53
C ASP A 126 2.79 2.65 -29.73
N GLY A 127 2.70 1.42 -30.21
CA GLY A 127 3.87 0.57 -30.51
C GLY A 127 4.63 0.08 -29.29
N VAL A 128 4.07 0.22 -28.08
CA VAL A 128 4.74 -0.22 -26.85
C VAL A 128 4.81 -1.74 -26.79
N THR A 129 6.01 -2.27 -26.64
CA THR A 129 6.28 -3.71 -26.40
C THR A 129 5.95 -4.08 -24.97
N ILE A 130 5.13 -5.11 -24.78
CA ILE A 130 4.58 -5.53 -23.50
C ILE A 130 4.74 -7.04 -23.36
N THR A 131 5.17 -7.53 -22.19
CA THR A 131 5.17 -8.97 -21.90
C THR A 131 3.74 -9.49 -21.77
N GLN A 132 3.44 -10.66 -22.35
CA GLN A 132 2.15 -11.29 -22.08
C GLN A 132 2.14 -11.94 -20.69
N TRP A 133 3.28 -12.38 -20.16
CA TRP A 133 3.34 -12.88 -18.79
C TRP A 133 3.42 -11.76 -17.76
N ASP A 134 2.94 -12.05 -16.56
CA ASP A 134 3.09 -11.14 -15.43
C ASP A 134 4.53 -11.15 -14.88
N TYR A 135 4.86 -10.17 -14.05
CA TYR A 135 6.24 -10.01 -13.59
C TYR A 135 6.77 -11.20 -12.77
N PRO A 136 6.00 -11.88 -11.89
CA PRO A 136 6.53 -13.02 -11.16
C PRO A 136 6.97 -14.17 -12.07
N GLN A 137 6.22 -14.41 -13.15
CA GLN A 137 6.59 -15.38 -14.18
C GLN A 137 7.84 -14.94 -14.96
N CYS A 138 8.01 -13.66 -15.22
CA CYS A 138 9.21 -13.14 -15.89
C CYS A 138 10.45 -13.23 -14.97
N GLU A 139 10.33 -12.87 -13.69
CA GLU A 139 11.41 -12.93 -12.71
C GLU A 139 11.85 -14.38 -12.44
N SER A 140 10.92 -15.35 -12.42
CA SER A 140 11.27 -16.76 -12.21
C SER A 140 12.07 -17.37 -13.37
N LEU A 141 12.03 -16.75 -14.55
CA LEU A 141 12.85 -17.10 -15.72
C LEU A 141 14.21 -16.40 -15.71
N GLY A 142 14.51 -15.59 -14.69
CA GLY A 142 15.75 -14.83 -14.58
C GLY A 142 15.77 -13.51 -15.33
N LEU A 143 14.61 -13.05 -15.85
CA LEU A 143 14.52 -11.72 -16.46
C LEU A 143 14.62 -10.62 -15.40
N LEU A 144 15.34 -9.55 -15.72
CA LEU A 144 15.51 -8.43 -14.80
C LEU A 144 14.25 -7.57 -14.78
N LYS A 145 13.67 -7.39 -13.60
CA LYS A 145 12.56 -6.46 -13.37
C LYS A 145 13.07 -5.16 -12.75
N MET A 146 12.62 -4.03 -13.30
CA MET A 146 12.80 -2.69 -12.71
C MET A 146 11.47 -1.95 -12.66
N ASP A 147 11.21 -1.24 -11.57
CA ASP A 147 10.02 -0.39 -11.42
C ASP A 147 10.40 1.09 -11.59
N PHE A 148 9.92 1.71 -12.66
CA PHE A 148 10.03 3.14 -12.97
C PHE A 148 8.72 3.84 -12.57
N LEU A 149 8.60 4.18 -11.29
CA LEU A 149 7.37 4.77 -10.75
C LEU A 149 7.32 6.29 -10.97
N GLY A 150 6.31 6.74 -11.72
CA GLY A 150 5.96 8.15 -11.81
C GLY A 150 5.32 8.64 -10.52
N LEU A 151 6.05 9.40 -9.72
CA LEU A 151 5.55 9.97 -8.47
C LEU A 151 5.19 11.45 -8.64
N ARG A 152 3.90 11.78 -8.49
CA ARG A 152 3.39 13.16 -8.66
C ARG A 152 4.01 14.16 -7.68
N ASN A 153 4.34 13.72 -6.46
CA ASN A 153 4.96 14.59 -5.45
C ASN A 153 6.34 15.12 -5.92
N LEU A 154 7.11 14.32 -6.66
CA LEU A 154 8.38 14.77 -7.24
C LEU A 154 8.17 15.86 -8.28
N THR A 155 7.13 15.75 -9.12
CA THR A 155 6.75 16.82 -10.05
C THR A 155 6.36 18.09 -9.32
N ILE A 156 5.57 17.99 -8.25
CA ILE A 156 5.17 19.15 -7.43
C ILE A 156 6.40 19.83 -6.81
N MET A 157 7.36 19.04 -6.31
CA MET A 157 8.60 19.55 -5.74
C MET A 157 9.48 20.24 -6.79
N ASP A 158 9.63 19.65 -7.98
CA ASP A 158 10.36 20.25 -9.11
C ASP A 158 9.74 21.58 -9.55
N ASP A 159 8.42 21.63 -9.70
CA ASP A 159 7.69 22.87 -10.02
C ASP A 159 7.88 23.93 -8.91
N ALA A 160 7.81 23.53 -7.64
CA ALA A 160 8.02 24.44 -6.51
C ALA A 160 9.43 25.05 -6.53
N VAL A 161 10.47 24.25 -6.76
CA VAL A 161 11.87 24.73 -6.86
C VAL A 161 12.02 25.72 -8.02
N LYS A 162 11.47 25.40 -9.20
CA LYS A 162 11.48 26.30 -10.37
C LYS A 162 10.78 27.64 -10.07
N MET A 163 9.64 27.60 -9.38
CA MET A 163 8.90 28.79 -8.98
C MET A 163 9.68 29.64 -7.98
N VAL A 164 10.36 29.02 -7.00
CA VAL A 164 11.24 29.76 -6.07
C VAL A 164 12.38 30.44 -6.82
N LYS A 165 13.03 29.74 -7.76
CA LYS A 165 14.10 30.32 -8.59
C LYS A 165 13.59 31.50 -9.43
N ALA A 166 12.44 31.35 -10.08
CA ALA A 166 11.85 32.40 -10.91
C ALA A 166 11.42 33.64 -10.09
N ASN A 167 10.85 33.45 -8.91
CA ASN A 167 10.27 34.54 -8.12
C ASN A 167 11.30 35.21 -7.17
N LYS A 168 12.29 34.46 -6.69
CA LYS A 168 13.24 34.94 -5.66
C LYS A 168 14.70 34.89 -6.10
N GLY A 169 15.01 34.29 -7.25
CA GLY A 169 16.39 34.08 -7.70
C GLY A 169 17.16 33.05 -6.86
N ILE A 170 16.49 32.32 -5.97
CA ILE A 170 17.12 31.34 -5.07
C ILE A 170 17.12 29.98 -5.76
N GLU A 171 18.30 29.39 -5.90
CA GLU A 171 18.47 28.02 -6.37
C GLU A 171 18.48 27.07 -5.17
N LEU A 172 17.52 26.14 -5.14
CA LEU A 172 17.38 25.17 -4.06
C LEU A 172 17.91 23.81 -4.53
N ASP A 173 18.88 23.27 -3.80
CA ASP A 173 19.26 21.86 -3.90
C ASP A 173 18.53 21.07 -2.81
N LEU A 174 17.54 20.26 -3.22
CA LEU A 174 16.73 19.47 -2.31
C LEU A 174 17.55 18.43 -1.54
N LEU A 175 18.64 17.91 -2.13
CA LEU A 175 19.47 16.89 -1.49
C LEU A 175 20.43 17.48 -0.44
N ALA A 176 20.64 18.79 -0.46
CA ALA A 176 21.49 19.50 0.49
C ALA A 176 20.70 20.15 1.65
N LEU A 177 19.37 19.99 1.69
CA LEU A 177 18.56 20.59 2.75
C LEU A 177 18.85 19.95 4.12
N PRO A 178 18.91 20.76 5.20
CA PRO A 178 19.04 20.24 6.55
C PRO A 178 17.79 19.47 6.96
N LEU A 179 17.97 18.45 7.80
CA LEU A 179 16.87 17.61 8.32
C LEU A 179 16.34 18.08 9.69
N ASP A 180 16.91 19.14 10.24
CA ASP A 180 16.64 19.71 11.57
C ASP A 180 16.03 21.12 11.52
N ASP A 181 15.46 21.55 10.38
CA ASP A 181 14.88 22.89 10.22
C ASP A 181 13.70 23.14 11.21
N PRO A 182 13.84 24.07 12.17
CA PRO A 182 12.81 24.29 13.19
C PRO A 182 11.46 24.70 12.61
N LYS A 183 11.44 25.49 11.53
CA LYS A 183 10.19 25.98 10.92
C LYS A 183 9.38 24.86 10.28
N THR A 184 10.07 23.86 9.70
CA THR A 184 9.45 22.64 9.18
C THR A 184 8.78 21.87 10.31
N PHE A 185 9.45 21.67 11.44
CA PHE A 185 8.86 21.00 12.59
C PHE A 185 7.71 21.79 13.23
N GLU A 186 7.83 23.10 13.36
CA GLU A 186 6.73 23.96 13.84
C GLU A 186 5.46 23.80 12.97
N LEU A 187 5.62 23.69 11.64
CA LEU A 187 4.51 23.43 10.71
C LEU A 187 3.86 22.06 10.98
N LEU A 188 4.67 21.01 11.16
CA LEU A 188 4.19 19.67 11.49
C LEU A 188 3.48 19.64 12.86
N GLN A 189 4.03 20.32 13.87
CA GLN A 189 3.47 20.41 15.22
C GLN A 189 2.11 21.10 15.27
N ARG A 190 1.83 22.06 14.39
CA ARG A 190 0.50 22.66 14.23
C ARG A 190 -0.48 21.74 13.48
N GLY A 191 0.04 20.75 12.75
CA GLY A 191 -0.74 19.88 11.87
C GLY A 191 -1.20 20.59 10.60
N ASP A 192 -0.47 21.62 10.16
CA ASP A 192 -0.76 22.43 8.96
C ASP A 192 -0.24 21.73 7.69
N THR A 193 -0.49 20.43 7.56
CA THR A 193 0.15 19.55 6.57
C THR A 193 -0.71 19.24 5.35
N LEU A 194 -1.71 20.08 5.05
CA LEU A 194 -2.49 19.94 3.83
C LEU A 194 -1.55 20.09 2.61
N GLY A 195 -1.45 19.05 1.78
CA GLY A 195 -0.53 19.04 0.63
C GLY A 195 0.90 18.60 0.95
N VAL A 196 1.22 18.29 2.22
CA VAL A 196 2.49 17.66 2.59
C VAL A 196 2.35 16.16 2.39
N PHE A 197 3.23 15.59 1.56
CA PHE A 197 3.18 14.17 1.17
C PHE A 197 3.12 13.24 2.39
N GLN A 198 2.19 12.26 2.35
CA GLN A 198 1.87 11.30 3.42
C GLN A 198 1.20 11.85 4.69
N PHE A 199 1.13 13.17 4.88
CA PHE A 199 0.76 13.77 6.17
C PHE A 199 -0.51 14.62 6.14
N ASP A 200 -1.29 14.60 5.07
CA ASP A 200 -2.45 15.49 4.83
C ASP A 200 -3.78 15.01 5.45
N GLY A 201 -3.87 13.72 5.81
CA GLY A 201 -5.08 13.11 6.36
C GLY A 201 -5.59 13.77 7.65
N GLY A 202 -6.92 13.82 7.82
CA GLY A 202 -7.56 14.41 9.01
C GLY A 202 -7.03 13.86 10.34
N PRO A 203 -7.12 12.55 10.60
CA PRO A 203 -6.60 11.98 11.85
C PRO A 203 -5.06 11.99 11.93
N MET A 204 -4.35 11.94 10.80
CA MET A 204 -2.89 12.11 10.74
C MET A 204 -2.47 13.48 11.28
N ARG A 205 -3.16 14.55 10.85
CA ARG A 205 -2.94 15.91 11.38
C ARG A 205 -3.19 16.01 12.89
N SER A 206 -4.20 15.32 13.39
CA SER A 206 -4.46 15.24 14.84
C SER A 206 -3.35 14.50 15.58
N LEU A 207 -2.84 13.41 15.00
CA LEU A 207 -1.69 12.69 15.55
C LEU A 207 -0.43 13.56 15.58
N LEU A 208 -0.13 14.31 14.52
CA LEU A 208 1.02 15.22 14.49
C LEU A 208 0.95 16.28 15.59
N ARG A 209 -0.23 16.87 15.82
CA ARG A 209 -0.45 17.82 16.93
C ARG A 209 -0.23 17.19 18.31
N LEU A 210 -0.62 15.93 18.47
CA LEU A 210 -0.42 15.19 19.71
C LEU A 210 1.06 14.81 19.90
N MET A 211 1.71 14.34 18.85
CA MET A 211 3.10 13.86 18.85
C MET A 211 4.10 15.00 19.00
N LYS A 212 3.80 16.16 18.41
CA LYS A 212 4.70 17.32 18.32
C LYS A 212 6.10 16.92 17.80
N PRO A 213 6.22 16.47 16.54
CA PRO A 213 7.51 16.03 16.01
C PRO A 213 8.56 17.15 16.06
N ASP A 214 9.80 16.82 16.42
CA ASP A 214 10.91 17.79 16.55
C ASP A 214 12.24 17.28 15.97
N ASN A 215 12.23 16.09 15.37
CA ASN A 215 13.36 15.47 14.70
C ASN A 215 12.87 14.60 13.52
N PHE A 216 13.78 14.17 12.67
CA PHE A 216 13.44 13.42 11.46
C PHE A 216 12.94 12.00 11.77
N GLU A 217 13.41 11.40 12.86
CA GLU A 217 13.02 10.07 13.32
C GLU A 217 11.53 10.02 13.66
N ASP A 218 10.94 11.10 14.19
CA ASP A 218 9.50 11.22 14.42
C ASP A 218 8.70 11.17 13.11
N ILE A 219 9.22 11.75 12.03
CA ILE A 219 8.58 11.71 10.69
C ILE A 219 8.56 10.27 10.17
N SER A 220 9.67 9.54 10.37
CA SER A 220 9.73 8.11 10.05
C SER A 220 8.74 7.31 10.92
N ALA A 221 8.71 7.56 12.23
CA ALA A 221 7.88 6.84 13.18
C ALA A 221 6.38 7.04 12.90
N VAL A 222 5.94 8.27 12.65
CA VAL A 222 4.53 8.56 12.37
C VAL A 222 4.05 7.87 11.08
N SER A 223 4.90 7.79 10.04
CA SER A 223 4.58 7.06 8.80
C SER A 223 4.48 5.54 9.00
N ALA A 224 5.27 4.99 9.92
CA ALA A 224 5.19 3.57 10.29
C ALA A 224 3.97 3.26 11.18
N LEU A 225 3.69 4.12 12.15
CA LEU A 225 2.67 3.94 13.18
C LEU A 225 1.25 4.25 12.69
N TYR A 226 1.08 5.14 11.71
CA TYR A 226 -0.23 5.49 11.16
C TYR A 226 -0.72 4.46 10.14
N ARG A 227 -0.85 3.21 10.60
CA ARG A 227 -1.32 2.05 9.83
C ARG A 227 -2.32 1.25 10.66
N PRO A 228 -3.28 0.52 10.04
CA PRO A 228 -4.35 -0.15 10.77
C PRO A 228 -3.88 -1.05 11.92
N GLY A 229 -2.78 -1.81 11.75
CA GLY A 229 -2.24 -2.69 12.78
C GLY A 229 -1.76 -1.94 14.03
N PRO A 230 -0.74 -1.07 13.92
CA PRO A 230 -0.27 -0.27 15.06
C PRO A 230 -1.34 0.68 15.62
N MET A 231 -2.27 1.17 14.79
CA MET A 231 -3.39 1.98 15.26
C MET A 231 -4.35 1.18 16.15
N GLY A 232 -4.65 -0.07 15.80
CA GLY A 232 -5.48 -0.94 16.63
C GLY A 232 -4.87 -1.31 17.98
N MET A 233 -3.56 -1.13 18.15
CA MET A 233 -2.83 -1.32 19.41
C MET A 233 -2.48 0.01 20.12
N ASP A 234 -3.08 1.12 19.67
CA ASP A 234 -2.81 2.49 20.16
C ASP A 234 -1.33 2.89 20.13
N SER A 235 -0.48 2.23 19.33
CA SER A 235 0.97 2.45 19.35
C SER A 235 1.35 3.87 18.90
N HIS A 236 0.62 4.42 17.93
CA HIS A 236 0.73 5.82 17.49
C HIS A 236 0.46 6.82 18.62
N THR A 237 -0.60 6.61 19.40
CA THR A 237 -0.96 7.46 20.55
C THR A 237 0.03 7.28 21.69
N ASN A 238 0.40 6.04 22.02
CA ASN A 238 1.37 5.75 23.07
C ASN A 238 2.74 6.36 22.75
N TYR A 239 3.20 6.29 21.49
CA TYR A 239 4.44 6.96 21.06
C TYR A 239 4.36 8.46 21.35
N ALA A 240 3.27 9.11 20.91
CA ALA A 240 3.07 10.54 21.09
C ALA A 240 3.01 10.95 22.57
N LEU A 241 2.33 10.17 23.42
CA LEU A 241 2.22 10.46 24.85
C LEU A 241 3.54 10.23 25.58
N ARG A 242 4.24 9.11 25.32
CA ARG A 242 5.54 8.80 25.94
C ARG A 242 6.60 9.81 25.53
N LYS A 243 6.64 10.19 24.25
CA LYS A 243 7.52 11.27 23.76
C LYS A 243 7.36 12.55 24.59
N ASN A 244 6.11 12.95 24.82
CA ASN A 244 5.77 14.16 25.55
C ASN A 244 5.77 13.97 27.08
N LYS A 245 6.25 12.83 27.59
CA LYS A 245 6.29 12.49 29.03
C LYS A 245 4.91 12.54 29.70
N LEU A 246 3.85 12.31 28.92
CA LEU A 246 2.46 12.22 29.37
C LEU A 246 2.05 10.77 29.70
N GLN A 247 2.92 9.81 29.40
CA GLN A 247 2.75 8.39 29.69
C GLN A 247 4.13 7.80 30.02
N GLU A 248 4.20 6.91 31.00
CA GLU A 248 5.42 6.18 31.33
C GLU A 248 5.77 5.14 30.27
N ILE A 249 7.06 4.85 30.12
CA ILE A 249 7.55 3.80 29.24
C ILE A 249 7.49 2.48 30.02
N THR A 250 6.53 1.63 29.68
CA THR A 250 6.44 0.28 30.26
C THR A 250 7.32 -0.68 29.46
N PRO A 251 8.28 -1.39 30.10
CA PRO A 251 9.07 -2.40 29.41
C PRO A 251 8.21 -3.59 28.98
N ILE A 252 8.66 -4.32 27.96
CA ILE A 252 7.97 -5.53 27.48
C ILE A 252 7.93 -6.61 28.59
N HIS A 253 9.04 -6.75 29.29
CA HIS A 253 9.23 -7.61 30.45
C HIS A 253 10.41 -7.05 31.27
N PRO A 254 10.43 -7.13 32.61
CA PRO A 254 11.51 -6.58 33.42
C PRO A 254 12.91 -7.05 33.01
N GLU A 255 13.06 -8.33 32.67
CA GLU A 255 14.36 -8.89 32.20
C GLU A 255 14.79 -8.40 30.80
N LEU A 256 13.88 -7.77 30.05
CA LEU A 256 14.14 -7.25 28.70
C LEU A 256 14.33 -5.74 28.69
N GLU A 257 14.18 -5.05 29.83
CA GLU A 257 14.33 -3.61 29.93
C GLU A 257 15.76 -3.18 29.57
N GLU A 258 16.76 -3.66 30.32
CA GLU A 258 18.17 -3.32 30.09
C GLU A 258 18.68 -3.84 28.73
N PRO A 259 18.44 -5.10 28.30
CA PRO A 259 18.95 -5.58 27.02
C PRO A 259 18.38 -4.85 25.79
N LEU A 260 17.15 -4.32 25.86
CA LEU A 260 16.50 -3.67 24.72
C LEU A 260 16.46 -2.14 24.82
N GLU A 261 17.02 -1.55 25.87
CA GLU A 261 16.97 -0.11 26.12
C GLU A 261 17.44 0.68 24.89
N GLU A 262 18.65 0.40 24.40
CA GLU A 262 19.22 1.09 23.23
C GLU A 262 18.38 0.91 21.96
N VAL A 263 17.80 -0.28 21.76
CA VAL A 263 17.03 -0.62 20.55
C VAL A 263 15.69 0.11 20.52
N LEU A 264 15.07 0.30 21.68
CA LEU A 264 13.72 0.85 21.81
C LEU A 264 13.70 2.30 22.30
N ALA A 265 14.84 2.86 22.71
CA ALA A 265 14.95 4.24 23.19
C ALA A 265 14.43 5.25 22.16
N VAL A 266 14.84 5.09 20.90
CA VAL A 266 14.44 5.97 19.78
C VAL A 266 12.95 5.90 19.44
N THR A 267 12.23 4.91 19.97
CA THR A 267 10.79 4.74 19.76
C THR A 267 10.02 4.64 21.07
N TYR A 268 10.57 5.18 22.15
CA TYR A 268 9.93 5.28 23.46
C TYR A 268 9.39 3.93 23.97
N GLY A 269 10.20 2.87 23.85
CA GLY A 269 9.86 1.53 24.33
C GLY A 269 8.88 0.75 23.45
N LEU A 270 8.62 1.21 22.23
CA LEU A 270 7.72 0.54 21.28
C LEU A 270 8.51 -0.13 20.15
N ILE A 271 8.12 -1.33 19.74
CA ILE A 271 8.65 -1.96 18.52
C ILE A 271 7.88 -1.41 17.33
N VAL A 272 8.52 -0.56 16.54
CA VAL A 272 7.92 0.10 15.37
C VAL A 272 8.50 -0.45 14.06
N TYR A 273 9.80 -0.72 14.05
CA TYR A 273 10.54 -1.10 12.85
C TYR A 273 10.88 -2.59 12.81
N GLN A 274 11.05 -3.11 11.60
CA GLN A 274 11.46 -4.51 11.41
C GLN A 274 12.90 -4.76 11.84
N GLU A 275 13.72 -3.72 11.75
CA GLU A 275 15.11 -3.65 12.16
C GLU A 275 15.21 -3.77 13.69
N GLN A 276 14.25 -3.21 14.44
CA GLN A 276 14.18 -3.39 15.89
C GLN A 276 13.89 -4.84 16.28
N VAL A 277 12.99 -5.52 15.54
CA VAL A 277 12.72 -6.95 15.75
C VAL A 277 13.98 -7.78 15.48
N GLN A 278 14.70 -7.47 14.40
CA GLN A 278 15.93 -8.18 14.06
C GLN A 278 17.03 -7.95 15.11
N LYS A 279 17.19 -6.70 15.58
CA LYS A 279 18.18 -6.35 16.60
C LYS A 279 17.84 -6.97 17.95
N ALA A 280 16.56 -6.99 18.34
CA ALA A 280 16.10 -7.68 19.54
C ALA A 280 16.39 -9.19 19.48
N ALA A 281 16.15 -9.85 18.34
CA ALA A 281 16.47 -11.26 18.16
C ALA A 281 17.98 -11.55 18.28
N GLN A 282 18.82 -10.65 17.77
CA GLN A 282 20.27 -10.75 17.94
C GLN A 282 20.69 -10.64 19.42
N ILE A 283 20.15 -9.66 20.15
CA ILE A 283 20.54 -9.40 21.54
C ILE A 283 20.03 -10.51 22.46
N ILE A 284 18.75 -10.86 22.34
CA ILE A 284 18.09 -11.78 23.29
C ILE A 284 18.43 -13.24 22.99
N ALA A 285 18.51 -13.61 21.71
CA ALA A 285 18.61 -15.00 21.28
C ALA A 285 19.92 -15.33 20.54
N GLY A 286 20.84 -14.38 20.39
CA GLY A 286 22.15 -14.60 19.76
C GLY A 286 22.10 -14.85 18.25
N TYR A 287 21.01 -14.46 17.58
CA TYR A 287 20.86 -14.64 16.13
C TYR A 287 21.87 -13.77 15.36
N SER A 288 22.39 -14.28 14.26
CA SER A 288 23.01 -13.43 13.23
C SER A 288 21.96 -12.53 12.57
N LEU A 289 22.38 -11.44 11.92
CA LEU A 289 21.46 -10.55 11.19
C LEU A 289 20.72 -11.30 10.06
N GLY A 290 21.37 -12.26 9.41
CA GLY A 290 20.73 -13.09 8.38
C GLY A 290 19.64 -14.00 8.94
N GLU A 291 19.91 -14.67 10.06
CA GLU A 291 18.90 -15.50 10.74
C GLU A 291 17.75 -14.67 11.28
N ALA A 292 18.03 -13.46 11.79
CA ALA A 292 17.02 -12.54 12.28
C ALA A 292 16.05 -12.07 11.17
N ASP A 293 16.54 -11.83 9.94
CA ASP A 293 15.65 -11.55 8.80
C ASP A 293 14.79 -12.77 8.44
N ILE A 294 15.36 -13.98 8.49
CA ILE A 294 14.59 -15.21 8.27
C ILE A 294 13.47 -15.34 9.32
N LEU A 295 13.80 -15.14 10.60
CA LEU A 295 12.83 -15.15 11.70
C LEU A 295 11.69 -14.15 11.44
N ARG A 296 12.02 -12.90 11.11
CA ARG A 296 11.03 -11.86 10.76
C ARG A 296 10.13 -12.31 9.61
N ARG A 297 10.67 -12.90 8.54
CA ARG A 297 9.88 -13.40 7.40
C ARG A 297 8.94 -14.52 7.81
N VAL A 298 9.36 -15.43 8.69
CA VAL A 298 8.54 -16.53 9.20
C VAL A 298 7.40 -16.01 10.07
N MET A 299 7.67 -15.08 10.99
CA MET A 299 6.66 -14.42 11.82
C MET A 299 5.57 -13.76 10.97
N GLY A 300 5.96 -13.11 9.86
CA GLY A 300 5.01 -12.48 8.93
C GLY A 300 4.13 -13.48 8.17
N LYS A 301 4.63 -14.69 7.88
CA LYS A 301 3.89 -15.73 7.16
C LYS A 301 2.84 -16.44 8.03
N LYS A 302 3.04 -16.47 9.36
CA LYS A 302 2.16 -17.16 10.33
C LYS A 302 1.78 -18.58 9.89
N LYS A 303 2.71 -19.31 9.26
CA LYS A 303 2.48 -20.70 8.85
C LYS A 303 2.65 -21.61 10.08
N PRO A 304 1.66 -22.48 10.38
CA PRO A 304 1.80 -23.53 11.37
C PRO A 304 2.95 -24.49 11.04
#